data_AF-A0A0H5DN66-F1
#
_entry.id   AF-A0A0H5DN66-F1
#
_cell.length_a   1.000
_cell.length_b   1.000
_cell.length_c   1.000
_cell.angle_alpha   90.00
_cell.angle_beta   90.00
_cell.angle_gamma   90.00
#
_symmetry.space_group_name_H-M   'P 1'
#
loop_
_entity.id
_entity.type
_entity.pdbx_description
1 polymer ?
#
loop_
_entity_poly.entity_id
_entity_poly.type
_entity_poly.pdbx_seq_one_letter_code
_entity_poly.pdbx_strand_id
1 'polypeptide(L)'
;MNKAIYKIFACLLLVCSAQVFGEPLRITTTQISPKEALSTKKYKHLAATSPGHYKTLIFFEEAKEGEPYSITIDRTALKELKIPGVKVMHWLYIGAGLHQLDGMKAPFYILSSRGYLPGESVVVEVKNYDETFKHSFKCIPYPIEKSSKEDSAVIRVELVDLRGGIYKVSFDGFKEGEEVRTISFSEGEEIRGSTKIMPGAATYLMPAVEGKNGGMEIFTVQRSNGEKLTIGFPWGINLLPSLEYSSRPKAYSNFIN
;
A
#
# COMPACT_ATOMS: atom_id res chain seq x y z
N MET A 1 -33.31 -63.20 -4.83
CA MET A 1 -32.26 -62.32 -5.39
C MET A 1 -32.61 -60.86 -5.08
N ASN A 2 -31.84 -60.26 -4.18
CA ASN A 2 -32.17 -59.07 -3.40
C ASN A 2 -31.97 -57.75 -4.17
N LYS A 3 -33.04 -57.19 -4.72
CA LYS A 3 -33.05 -55.81 -5.26
C LYS A 3 -33.01 -54.70 -4.18
N ALA A 4 -33.16 -55.06 -2.90
CA ALA A 4 -33.16 -54.11 -1.79
C ALA A 4 -31.76 -53.68 -1.32
N ILE A 5 -30.72 -54.47 -1.59
CA ILE A 5 -29.35 -54.19 -1.10
C ILE A 5 -28.65 -53.09 -1.93
N TYR A 6 -28.99 -52.95 -3.21
CA TYR A 6 -28.36 -51.97 -4.10
C TYR A 6 -28.75 -50.51 -3.81
N LYS A 7 -29.95 -50.25 -3.28
CA LYS A 7 -30.40 -48.88 -2.97
C LYS A 7 -29.74 -48.31 -1.72
N ILE A 8 -29.41 -49.15 -0.74
CA ILE A 8 -28.72 -48.71 0.48
C ILE A 8 -27.26 -48.36 0.19
N PHE A 9 -26.59 -49.11 -0.71
CA PHE A 9 -25.22 -48.81 -1.13
C PHE A 9 -25.11 -47.51 -1.97
N ALA A 10 -26.09 -47.22 -2.82
CA ALA A 10 -26.12 -45.99 -3.59
C ALA A 10 -26.37 -44.73 -2.74
N CYS A 11 -27.18 -44.84 -1.67
CA CYS A 11 -27.35 -43.73 -0.71
C CYS A 11 -26.16 -43.57 0.26
N LEU A 12 -25.43 -44.64 0.60
CA LEU A 12 -24.23 -44.51 1.46
C LEU A 12 -23.03 -43.87 0.75
N LEU A 13 -22.91 -44.04 -0.58
CA LEU A 13 -21.83 -43.44 -1.37
C LEU A 13 -22.02 -41.95 -1.67
N LEU A 14 -23.23 -41.41 -1.50
CA LEU A 14 -23.54 -39.99 -1.73
C LEU A 14 -23.29 -39.10 -0.50
N VAL A 15 -22.95 -39.67 0.66
CA VAL A 15 -22.77 -38.93 1.92
C VAL A 15 -21.29 -38.67 2.26
N CYS A 16 -20.33 -39.21 1.52
CA CYS A 16 -18.90 -39.15 1.90
C CYS A 16 -18.00 -38.23 1.05
N SER A 17 -18.56 -37.27 0.30
CA SER A 17 -17.73 -36.26 -0.36
C SER A 17 -18.32 -34.86 -0.32
N ALA A 18 -18.93 -34.48 0.82
CA ALA A 18 -18.78 -33.10 1.26
C ALA A 18 -17.30 -32.95 1.66
N GLN A 19 -16.41 -32.87 0.67
CA GLN A 19 -15.12 -32.24 0.88
C GLN A 19 -15.47 -30.88 1.46
N VAL A 20 -15.17 -30.71 2.74
CA VAL A 20 -15.07 -29.39 3.34
C VAL A 20 -13.92 -28.74 2.59
N PHE A 21 -14.23 -28.16 1.43
CA PHE A 21 -13.34 -27.24 0.76
C PHE A 21 -13.16 -26.14 1.78
N GLY A 22 -12.00 -26.15 2.45
CA GLY A 22 -11.61 -25.03 3.29
C GLY A 22 -11.78 -23.74 2.51
N GLU A 23 -12.14 -22.66 3.21
CA GLU A 23 -12.29 -21.38 2.56
C GLU A 23 -11.00 -21.03 1.79
N PRO A 24 -11.10 -20.47 0.57
CA PRO A 24 -9.93 -20.15 -0.22
C PRO A 24 -9.11 -19.07 0.51
N LEU A 25 -7.79 -19.20 0.45
CA LEU A 25 -6.85 -18.18 0.95
C LEU A 25 -7.30 -16.80 0.47
N ARG A 26 -7.42 -15.86 1.41
CA ARG A 26 -7.82 -14.49 1.14
C ARG A 26 -6.77 -13.52 1.62
N ILE A 27 -6.47 -12.53 0.78
CA ILE A 27 -5.54 -11.45 1.11
C ILE A 27 -6.35 -10.18 1.36
N THR A 28 -6.15 -9.59 2.53
CA THR A 28 -6.67 -8.26 2.87
C THR A 28 -5.53 -7.35 3.30
N THR A 29 -5.75 -6.03 3.23
CA THR A 29 -4.72 -5.07 3.59
C THR A 29 -5.24 -3.99 4.52
N THR A 30 -4.36 -3.45 5.35
CA THR A 30 -4.66 -2.29 6.19
C THR A 30 -3.43 -1.42 6.28
N GLN A 31 -3.59 -0.12 6.07
CA GLN A 31 -2.52 0.85 6.24
C GLN A 31 -2.63 1.54 7.59
N ILE A 32 -1.50 1.65 8.28
CA ILE A 32 -1.39 2.21 9.63
C ILE A 32 -0.41 3.39 9.59
N SER A 33 -0.86 4.53 10.09
CA SER A 33 -0.02 5.73 10.21
C SER A 33 0.98 5.61 11.36
N PRO A 34 2.11 6.36 11.34
CA PRO A 34 3.05 6.38 12.46
C PRO A 34 2.38 6.77 13.79
N LYS A 35 1.46 7.73 13.75
CA LYS A 35 0.70 8.18 14.92
C LYS A 35 -0.17 7.05 15.47
N GLU A 36 -0.89 6.34 14.61
CA GLU A 36 -1.75 5.23 15.00
C GLU A 36 -0.95 4.06 15.57
N ALA A 37 0.19 3.74 14.95
CA ALA A 37 1.10 2.70 15.46
C ALA A 37 1.59 3.02 16.88
N LEU A 38 1.79 4.29 17.21
CA LEU A 38 2.20 4.73 18.55
C LEU A 38 1.04 4.79 19.56
N SER A 39 -0.15 5.19 19.12
CA SER A 39 -1.30 5.42 20.01
C SER A 39 -2.08 4.15 20.36
N THR A 40 -2.08 3.15 19.46
CA THR A 40 -2.92 1.97 19.61
C THR A 40 -2.13 0.81 20.23
N LYS A 41 -2.57 0.32 21.40
CA LYS A 41 -1.92 -0.81 22.12
C LYS A 41 -1.66 -2.01 21.19
N LYS A 42 -2.60 -2.30 20.28
CA LYS A 42 -2.52 -3.35 19.26
C LYS A 42 -1.27 -3.26 18.37
N TYR A 43 -0.85 -2.05 18.01
CA TYR A 43 0.20 -1.80 17.01
C TYR A 43 1.48 -1.22 17.58
N LYS A 44 1.55 -1.00 18.90
CA LYS A 44 2.68 -0.34 19.57
C LYS A 44 4.04 -0.97 19.28
N HIS A 45 4.12 -2.29 19.15
CA HIS A 45 5.37 -2.99 18.81
C HIS A 45 5.79 -2.75 17.35
N LEU A 46 4.86 -2.49 16.41
CA LEU A 46 5.19 -2.16 15.02
C LEU A 46 5.97 -0.85 14.93
N ALA A 47 5.71 0.08 15.85
CA ALA A 47 6.46 1.32 15.95
C ALA A 47 7.93 1.07 16.34
N ALA A 48 8.25 -0.01 17.06
CA ALA A 48 9.63 -0.35 17.41
C ALA A 48 10.43 -0.87 16.20
N THR A 49 9.79 -1.64 15.31
CA THR A 49 10.45 -2.23 14.13
C THR A 49 10.91 -1.19 13.11
N SER A 50 10.11 -0.13 12.93
CA SER A 50 10.44 0.97 11.99
C SER A 50 9.72 2.25 12.44
N PRO A 51 10.30 2.97 13.43
CA PRO A 51 9.71 4.16 14.02
C PRO A 51 9.48 5.27 12.99
N GLY A 52 8.37 6.00 13.10
CA GLY A 52 8.08 7.16 12.25
C GLY A 52 7.62 6.84 10.82
N HIS A 53 7.54 5.56 10.44
CA HIS A 53 7.19 5.14 9.08
C HIS A 53 5.80 4.48 9.01
N TYR A 54 5.10 4.68 7.90
CA TYR A 54 3.85 3.99 7.62
C TYR A 54 4.06 2.47 7.51
N LYS A 55 2.99 1.73 7.78
CA LYS A 55 2.97 0.26 7.73
C LYS A 55 1.75 -0.19 6.95
N THR A 56 1.97 -0.89 5.85
CA THR A 56 0.90 -1.64 5.18
C THR A 56 0.97 -3.08 5.66
N LEU A 57 -0.06 -3.51 6.39
CA LEU A 57 -0.23 -4.88 6.83
C LEU A 57 -0.94 -5.65 5.73
N ILE A 58 -0.37 -6.80 5.36
CA ILE A 58 -0.95 -7.74 4.39
C ILE A 58 -1.35 -8.98 5.16
N PHE A 59 -2.65 -9.20 5.33
CA PHE A 59 -3.20 -10.33 6.06
C PHE A 59 -3.38 -11.53 5.15
N PHE A 60 -3.07 -12.70 5.70
CA PHE A 60 -3.18 -14.01 5.07
C PHE A 60 -4.33 -14.76 5.76
N GLU A 61 -5.56 -14.41 5.39
CA GLU A 61 -6.78 -15.04 5.93
C GLU A 61 -6.93 -16.45 5.35
N GLU A 62 -7.27 -17.43 6.19
CA GLU A 62 -7.40 -18.85 5.78
C GLU A 62 -6.10 -19.48 5.23
N ALA A 63 -4.95 -18.89 5.60
CA ALA A 63 -3.65 -19.42 5.22
C ALA A 63 -3.31 -20.66 6.05
N LYS A 64 -2.73 -21.68 5.39
CA LYS A 64 -2.42 -22.97 6.01
C LYS A 64 -1.05 -22.94 6.67
N GLU A 65 -0.99 -23.43 7.90
CA GLU A 65 0.26 -23.53 8.63
C GLU A 65 1.28 -24.40 7.90
N GLY A 66 2.55 -23.98 7.89
CA GLY A 66 3.63 -24.69 7.21
C GLY A 66 3.69 -24.52 5.69
N GLU A 67 2.67 -23.93 5.04
CA GLU A 67 2.75 -23.65 3.60
C GLU A 67 3.66 -22.43 3.31
N PRO A 68 4.59 -22.54 2.33
CA PRO A 68 5.39 -21.41 1.90
C PRO A 68 4.59 -20.46 1.01
N TYR A 69 4.72 -19.16 1.29
CA TYR A 69 4.22 -18.08 0.46
C TYR A 69 5.38 -17.23 -0.05
N SER A 70 5.25 -16.73 -1.27
CA SER A 70 6.13 -15.70 -1.81
C SER A 70 5.39 -14.38 -1.92
N ILE A 71 6.05 -13.29 -1.50
CA ILE A 71 5.63 -11.93 -1.77
C ILE A 71 6.63 -11.31 -2.72
N THR A 72 6.14 -10.87 -3.86
CA THR A 72 6.90 -10.10 -4.84
C THR A 72 6.40 -8.67 -4.85
N ILE A 73 7.31 -7.71 -4.73
CA ILE A 73 7.01 -6.28 -4.79
C ILE A 73 7.69 -5.71 -6.03
N ASP A 74 6.89 -5.21 -6.98
CA ASP A 74 7.34 -4.54 -8.19
C ASP A 74 7.23 -3.01 -8.01
N ARG A 75 8.38 -2.34 -8.13
CA ARG A 75 8.56 -0.90 -7.96
C ARG A 75 8.66 -0.23 -9.32
N THR A 76 7.51 0.02 -9.93
CA THR A 76 7.41 0.57 -11.30
C THR A 76 8.25 1.85 -11.48
N ALA A 77 8.20 2.77 -10.51
CA ALA A 77 8.93 4.04 -10.58
C ALA A 77 10.46 3.86 -10.66
N LEU A 78 11.02 2.85 -9.99
CA LEU A 78 12.47 2.59 -10.05
C LEU A 78 12.89 1.84 -11.31
N LYS A 79 11.97 1.11 -11.95
CA LYS A 79 12.23 0.40 -13.21
C LYS A 79 12.70 1.38 -14.30
N GLU A 80 12.12 2.58 -14.32
CA GLU A 80 12.45 3.64 -15.27
C GLU A 80 13.89 4.15 -15.09
N LEU A 81 14.38 4.18 -13.85
CA LEU A 81 15.73 4.62 -13.53
C LEU A 81 16.80 3.53 -13.70
N LYS A 82 16.41 2.29 -14.04
CA LYS A 82 17.31 1.13 -14.15
C LYS A 82 18.15 0.89 -12.89
N ILE A 83 17.65 1.28 -11.72
CA ILE A 83 18.33 1.10 -10.42
C ILE A 83 18.09 -0.33 -9.93
N PRO A 84 19.09 -1.02 -9.33
CA PRO A 84 18.89 -2.32 -8.68
C PRO A 84 17.77 -2.29 -7.62
N GLY A 85 17.04 -3.40 -7.44
CA GLY A 85 15.94 -3.47 -6.45
C GLY A 85 14.54 -3.13 -7.00
N VAL A 86 14.38 -3.12 -8.33
CA VAL A 86 13.08 -2.97 -9.02
C VAL A 86 12.07 -4.03 -8.59
N LYS A 87 12.55 -5.25 -8.32
CA LYS A 87 11.75 -6.38 -7.87
C LYS A 87 12.37 -6.96 -6.61
N VAL A 88 11.61 -6.94 -5.52
CA VAL A 88 12.00 -7.55 -4.25
C VAL A 88 11.12 -8.77 -4.03
N MET A 89 11.73 -9.91 -3.69
CA MET A 89 11.03 -11.17 -3.44
C MET A 89 11.36 -11.65 -2.03
N HIS A 90 10.32 -11.90 -1.24
CA HIS A 90 10.44 -12.47 0.10
C HIS A 90 9.72 -13.82 0.15
N TRP A 91 10.37 -14.82 0.72
CA TRP A 91 9.76 -16.11 1.08
C TRP A 91 9.37 -16.07 2.55
N LEU A 92 8.13 -16.50 2.83
CA LEU A 92 7.52 -16.40 4.15
C LEU A 92 6.82 -17.70 4.50
N TYR A 93 6.82 -18.03 5.78
CA TYR A 93 6.07 -19.14 6.35
C TYR A 93 5.16 -18.62 7.47
N ILE A 94 4.00 -19.24 7.66
CA ILE A 94 3.23 -19.02 8.89
C ILE A 94 4.05 -19.59 10.05
N GLY A 95 4.40 -18.74 11.02
CA GLY A 95 5.31 -19.07 12.13
C GLY A 95 6.76 -18.63 11.92
N ALA A 96 7.19 -18.33 10.69
CA ALA A 96 8.51 -17.77 10.38
C ALA A 96 8.45 -16.75 9.23
N GLY A 97 8.59 -15.46 9.57
CA GLY A 97 8.55 -14.35 8.61
C GLY A 97 7.19 -13.64 8.52
N LEU A 98 6.10 -14.28 8.95
CA LEU A 98 4.82 -13.63 9.21
C LEU A 98 4.67 -13.30 10.70
N HIS A 99 4.13 -12.12 10.97
CA HIS A 99 3.79 -11.69 12.32
C HIS A 99 2.39 -12.18 12.67
N GLN A 100 2.20 -12.65 13.90
CA GLN A 100 0.88 -12.89 14.48
C GLN A 100 0.85 -12.22 15.84
N LEU A 101 -0.13 -11.36 16.07
CA LEU A 101 -0.29 -10.63 17.32
C LEU A 101 -1.47 -11.18 18.09
N ASP A 102 -1.36 -11.16 19.43
CA ASP A 102 -2.46 -11.55 20.31
C ASP A 102 -3.74 -10.79 19.97
N GLY A 103 -4.81 -11.54 19.71
CA GLY A 103 -6.12 -10.99 19.32
C GLY A 103 -6.28 -10.68 17.83
N MET A 104 -5.28 -10.94 16.98
CA MET A 104 -5.42 -10.90 15.52
C MET A 104 -5.75 -12.28 14.97
N LYS A 105 -6.78 -12.35 14.13
CA LYS A 105 -7.31 -13.60 13.58
C LYS A 105 -6.42 -14.21 12.49
N ALA A 106 -5.59 -13.40 11.83
CA ALA A 106 -4.78 -13.82 10.69
C ALA A 106 -3.32 -13.37 10.85
N PRO A 107 -2.35 -14.19 10.42
CA PRO A 107 -0.96 -13.77 10.30
C PRO A 107 -0.81 -12.70 9.21
N PHE A 108 0.21 -11.86 9.34
CA PHE A 108 0.43 -10.76 8.41
C PHE A 108 1.89 -10.48 8.10
N TYR A 109 2.11 -9.94 6.91
CA TYR A 109 3.38 -9.35 6.50
C TYR A 109 3.34 -7.83 6.67
N ILE A 110 4.47 -7.24 7.08
CA ILE A 110 4.62 -5.80 7.25
C ILE A 110 5.39 -5.22 6.07
N LEU A 111 4.72 -4.42 5.26
CA LEU A 111 5.37 -3.56 4.28
C LEU A 111 5.60 -2.18 4.89
N SER A 112 6.83 -1.88 5.29
CA SER A 112 7.20 -0.56 5.81
C SER A 112 7.39 0.45 4.68
N SER A 113 7.04 1.72 4.92
CA SER A 113 7.29 2.82 3.98
C SER A 113 8.77 3.19 3.77
N ARG A 114 9.70 2.43 4.37
CA ARG A 114 11.13 2.73 4.36
C ARG A 114 11.73 2.24 3.04
N GLY A 115 12.55 3.07 2.39
CA GLY A 115 13.15 2.73 1.11
C GLY A 115 12.22 2.96 -0.10
N TYR A 116 11.00 3.45 0.13
CA TYR A 116 10.02 3.83 -0.89
C TYR A 116 9.98 5.35 -1.04
N LEU A 117 9.74 5.82 -2.27
CA LEU A 117 9.53 7.23 -2.52
C LEU A 117 8.12 7.65 -2.01
N PRO A 118 7.97 8.85 -1.45
CA PRO A 118 6.65 9.40 -1.12
C PRO A 118 5.73 9.40 -2.35
N GLY A 119 4.54 8.81 -2.21
CA GLY A 119 3.56 8.68 -3.30
C GLY A 119 3.85 7.56 -4.30
N GLU A 120 4.91 6.76 -4.12
CA GLU A 120 5.26 5.66 -5.02
C GLU A 120 4.21 4.54 -4.97
N SER A 121 3.60 4.27 -6.12
CA SER A 121 2.71 3.12 -6.32
C SER A 121 3.52 1.85 -6.61
N VAL A 122 3.24 0.78 -5.86
CA VAL A 122 3.87 -0.53 -6.05
C VAL A 122 2.83 -1.60 -6.30
N VAL A 123 3.19 -2.61 -7.09
CA VAL A 123 2.37 -3.81 -7.29
C VAL A 123 2.91 -4.89 -6.38
N VAL A 124 2.05 -5.42 -5.51
CA VAL A 124 2.37 -6.54 -4.63
C VAL A 124 1.68 -7.78 -5.18
N GLU A 125 2.44 -8.85 -5.39
CA GLU A 125 1.96 -10.15 -5.80
C GLU A 125 2.26 -11.16 -4.69
N VAL A 126 1.23 -11.88 -4.26
CA VAL A 126 1.31 -12.97 -3.29
C VAL A 126 0.99 -14.27 -4.01
N LYS A 127 1.84 -15.27 -3.82
CA LYS A 127 1.64 -16.63 -4.35
C LYS A 127 1.93 -17.68 -3.28
N ASN A 128 1.25 -18.81 -3.34
CA ASN A 128 1.73 -20.02 -2.67
C ASN A 128 2.78 -20.74 -3.54
N TYR A 129 3.47 -21.71 -2.94
CA TYR A 129 4.59 -22.41 -3.58
C TYR A 129 4.22 -23.19 -4.86
N ASP A 130 3.03 -23.80 -4.90
CA ASP A 130 2.55 -24.54 -6.06
C ASP A 130 1.82 -23.65 -7.10
N GLU A 131 1.78 -22.33 -6.84
CA GLU A 131 1.11 -21.31 -7.64
C GLU A 131 -0.40 -21.52 -7.87
N THR A 132 -1.05 -22.43 -7.13
CA THR A 132 -2.51 -22.63 -7.22
C THR A 132 -3.29 -21.42 -6.67
N PHE A 133 -2.65 -20.62 -5.81
CA PHE A 133 -3.12 -19.33 -5.37
C PHE A 133 -2.20 -18.21 -5.89
N LYS A 134 -2.82 -17.19 -6.47
CA LYS A 134 -2.15 -15.97 -6.89
C LYS A 134 -3.07 -14.77 -6.68
N HIS A 135 -2.57 -13.75 -5.98
CA HIS A 135 -3.29 -12.49 -5.77
C HIS A 135 -2.36 -11.31 -5.96
N SER A 136 -2.82 -10.30 -6.71
CA SER A 136 -2.06 -9.09 -6.97
C SER A 136 -2.89 -7.86 -6.63
N PHE A 137 -2.28 -6.89 -5.96
CA PHE A 137 -2.92 -5.62 -5.62
C PHE A 137 -1.92 -4.47 -5.70
N LYS A 138 -2.44 -3.25 -5.84
CA LYS A 138 -1.65 -2.02 -5.80
C LYS A 138 -1.73 -1.38 -4.42
N CYS A 139 -0.64 -0.80 -3.96
CA CYS A 139 -0.64 0.07 -2.78
C CYS A 139 0.44 1.15 -2.88
N ILE A 140 0.32 2.19 -2.04
CA ILE A 140 1.34 3.23 -1.89
C ILE A 140 1.97 3.04 -0.49
N PRO A 141 3.18 2.47 -0.36
CA PRO A 141 3.77 2.18 0.95
C PRO A 141 4.04 3.43 1.77
N TYR A 142 4.35 4.54 1.10
CA TYR A 142 4.54 5.85 1.70
C TYR A 142 3.49 6.85 1.18
N PRO A 143 2.25 6.82 1.71
CA PRO A 143 1.17 7.67 1.22
C PRO A 143 1.42 9.14 1.55
N ILE A 144 1.03 10.01 0.62
CA ILE A 144 0.92 11.46 0.85
C ILE A 144 -0.57 11.79 0.76
N GLU A 145 -1.19 12.05 1.91
CA GLU A 145 -2.62 12.36 1.95
C GLU A 145 -2.98 13.34 3.06
N LYS A 146 -4.09 14.04 2.86
CA LYS A 146 -4.68 14.93 3.86
C LYS A 146 -6.20 14.81 3.85
N SER A 147 -6.74 14.39 4.99
CA SER A 147 -8.18 14.33 5.22
C SER A 147 -8.71 15.65 5.75
N SER A 148 -9.95 15.95 5.37
CA SER A 148 -10.78 16.98 5.99
C SER A 148 -11.00 16.68 7.46
N LYS A 149 -11.22 17.74 8.24
CA LYS A 149 -11.68 17.63 9.63
C LYS A 149 -13.20 17.58 9.75
N GLU A 150 -13.91 17.98 8.69
CA GLU A 150 -15.36 18.16 8.71
C GLU A 150 -16.10 16.98 8.09
N ASP A 151 -15.54 16.37 7.04
CA ASP A 151 -16.17 15.27 6.31
C ASP A 151 -15.15 14.24 5.81
N SER A 152 -15.60 13.35 4.93
CA SER A 152 -14.78 12.27 4.36
C SER A 152 -13.86 12.72 3.22
N ALA A 153 -13.75 14.02 2.92
CA ALA A 153 -12.90 14.50 1.84
C ALA A 153 -11.42 14.21 2.14
N VAL A 154 -10.69 13.70 1.14
CA VAL A 154 -9.26 13.41 1.23
C VAL A 154 -8.59 13.82 -0.08
N ILE A 155 -7.48 14.54 0.02
CA ILE A 155 -6.56 14.72 -1.10
C ILE A 155 -5.43 13.71 -1.00
N ARG A 156 -5.12 13.03 -2.10
CA ARG A 156 -4.07 12.01 -2.19
C ARG A 156 -3.11 12.33 -3.31
N VAL A 157 -1.82 12.09 -3.10
CA VAL A 157 -0.78 12.29 -4.13
C VAL A 157 -0.12 10.97 -4.45
N GLU A 158 -0.09 10.68 -5.74
CA GLU A 158 0.62 9.56 -6.35
C GLU A 158 1.74 10.10 -7.24
N LEU A 159 2.95 9.56 -7.08
CA LEU A 159 4.05 9.80 -8.01
C LEU A 159 3.84 8.91 -9.23
N VAL A 160 3.51 9.52 -10.38
CA VAL A 160 3.16 8.79 -11.61
C VAL A 160 4.32 8.68 -12.59
N ASP A 161 5.23 9.65 -12.60
CA ASP A 161 6.44 9.65 -13.42
C ASP A 161 7.61 10.23 -12.61
N LEU A 162 8.57 9.37 -12.28
CA LEU A 162 9.74 9.78 -11.49
C LEU A 162 10.71 10.63 -12.30
N ARG A 163 10.80 10.41 -13.62
CA ARG A 163 11.71 11.15 -14.50
C ARG A 163 11.18 12.55 -14.81
N GLY A 164 9.88 12.63 -15.12
CA GLY A 164 9.19 13.90 -15.33
C GLY A 164 8.85 14.64 -14.04
N GLY A 165 9.01 13.98 -12.88
CA GLY A 165 8.60 14.53 -11.59
C GLY A 165 7.09 14.79 -11.54
N ILE A 166 6.29 13.98 -12.24
CA ILE A 166 4.86 14.21 -12.37
C ILE A 166 4.14 13.52 -11.22
N TYR A 167 3.30 14.28 -10.54
CA TYR A 167 2.43 13.80 -9.48
C TYR A 167 0.97 13.89 -9.92
N LYS A 168 0.17 12.91 -9.54
CA LYS A 168 -1.28 12.94 -9.68
C LYS A 168 -1.91 13.21 -8.31
N VAL A 169 -2.72 14.26 -8.22
CA VAL A 169 -3.53 14.58 -7.06
C VAL A 169 -4.96 14.13 -7.31
N SER A 170 -5.46 13.23 -6.47
CA SER A 170 -6.83 12.74 -6.49
C SER A 170 -7.66 13.36 -5.36
N PHE A 171 -8.95 13.56 -5.64
CA PHE A 171 -9.91 14.20 -4.75
C PHE A 171 -11.01 13.19 -4.38
N ASP A 172 -10.84 12.49 -3.26
CA ASP A 172 -11.79 11.48 -2.80
C ASP A 172 -12.74 12.06 -1.77
N GLY A 173 -14.03 11.69 -1.81
CA GLY A 173 -15.02 12.14 -0.81
C GLY A 173 -15.45 13.61 -0.91
N PHE A 174 -14.94 14.36 -1.89
CA PHE A 174 -15.43 15.69 -2.25
C PHE A 174 -16.83 15.61 -2.86
N LYS A 175 -17.63 16.68 -2.73
CA LYS A 175 -18.96 16.70 -3.34
C LYS A 175 -18.84 16.87 -4.85
N GLU A 176 -19.63 16.11 -5.60
CA GLU A 176 -19.72 16.31 -7.04
C GLU A 176 -20.18 17.73 -7.34
N GLY A 177 -19.46 18.39 -8.23
CA GLY A 177 -19.69 19.77 -8.60
C GLY A 177 -19.16 20.82 -7.62
N GLU A 178 -18.46 20.42 -6.56
CA GLU A 178 -17.82 21.36 -5.62
C GLU A 178 -16.75 22.19 -6.33
N GLU A 179 -16.83 23.52 -6.21
CA GLU A 179 -15.76 24.39 -6.68
C GLU A 179 -14.66 24.48 -5.61
N VAL A 180 -13.43 24.17 -6.01
CA VAL A 180 -12.24 24.29 -5.16
C VAL A 180 -11.25 25.25 -5.79
N ARG A 181 -10.54 26.01 -4.95
CA ARG A 181 -9.39 26.81 -5.34
C ARG A 181 -8.12 26.04 -5.01
N THR A 182 -7.18 26.02 -5.94
CA THR A 182 -5.90 25.35 -5.78
C THR A 182 -4.78 26.36 -5.76
N ILE A 183 -3.78 26.10 -4.90
CA ILE A 183 -2.53 26.86 -4.84
C ILE A 183 -1.41 25.84 -4.82
N SER A 184 -0.53 25.91 -5.80
CA SER A 184 0.69 25.12 -5.92
C SER A 184 1.87 26.05 -5.73
N PHE A 185 2.79 25.70 -4.84
CA PHE A 185 3.97 26.49 -4.53
C PHE A 185 5.20 25.60 -4.49
N SER A 186 6.18 25.92 -5.33
CA SER A 186 7.47 25.23 -5.39
C SER A 186 8.58 26.25 -5.59
N GLU A 187 9.61 26.21 -4.73
CA GLU A 187 10.86 26.97 -4.93
C GLU A 187 10.71 28.48 -5.25
N GLY A 188 9.64 29.12 -4.76
CA GLY A 188 9.36 30.55 -4.98
C GLY A 188 8.39 30.85 -6.12
N GLU A 189 8.01 29.85 -6.91
CA GLU A 189 6.95 29.94 -7.92
C GLU A 189 5.61 29.56 -7.29
N GLU A 190 4.56 30.32 -7.63
CA GLU A 190 3.20 30.07 -7.16
C GLU A 190 2.23 30.04 -8.35
N ILE A 191 1.46 28.96 -8.45
CA ILE A 191 0.41 28.78 -9.44
C ILE A 191 -0.93 28.68 -8.72
N ARG A 192 -1.89 29.52 -9.11
CA ARG A 192 -3.26 29.50 -8.59
C ARG A 192 -4.22 29.01 -9.65
N GLY A 193 -5.19 28.20 -9.23
CA GLY A 193 -6.26 27.72 -10.08
C GLY A 193 -7.59 27.64 -9.34
N SER A 194 -8.64 27.39 -10.11
CA SER A 194 -9.92 26.91 -9.60
C SER A 194 -10.42 25.81 -10.50
N THR A 195 -11.10 24.83 -9.91
CA THR A 195 -11.70 23.74 -10.68
C THR A 195 -12.96 23.23 -9.98
N LYS A 196 -13.85 22.65 -10.77
CA LYS A 196 -15.05 21.99 -10.29
C LYS A 196 -14.76 20.49 -10.18
N ILE A 197 -14.96 19.91 -9.00
CA ILE A 197 -14.70 18.49 -8.78
C ILE A 197 -15.75 17.65 -9.50
N MET A 198 -15.30 16.85 -10.46
CA MET A 198 -16.12 15.86 -11.16
C MET A 198 -15.77 14.44 -10.67
N PRO A 199 -16.64 13.43 -10.88
CA PRO A 199 -16.30 12.05 -10.53
C PRO A 199 -14.99 11.60 -11.18
N GLY A 200 -14.05 11.10 -10.37
CA GLY A 200 -12.73 10.68 -10.84
C GLY A 200 -11.79 11.82 -11.22
N ALA A 201 -12.12 13.08 -10.89
CA ALA A 201 -11.25 14.23 -11.15
C ALA A 201 -9.88 14.03 -10.50
N ALA A 202 -8.85 14.41 -11.25
CA ALA A 202 -7.49 14.46 -10.78
C ALA A 202 -6.78 15.66 -11.38
N THR A 203 -5.79 16.18 -10.66
CA THR A 203 -4.89 17.23 -11.14
C THR A 203 -3.50 16.66 -11.25
N TYR A 204 -2.82 16.90 -12.37
CA TYR A 204 -1.42 16.54 -12.52
C TYR A 204 -0.56 17.76 -12.18
N LEU A 205 0.44 17.55 -11.33
CA LEU A 205 1.38 18.57 -10.89
C LEU A 205 2.78 18.22 -11.39
N MET A 206 3.49 19.24 -11.86
CA MET A 206 4.88 19.18 -12.27
C MET A 206 5.62 20.27 -11.49
N PRO A 207 6.10 19.98 -10.27
CA PRO A 207 6.62 20.98 -9.35
C PRO A 207 8.03 21.48 -9.73
N ALA A 208 8.56 21.03 -10.86
CA ALA A 208 9.88 21.40 -11.33
C ALA A 208 9.93 22.89 -11.69
N VAL A 209 10.93 23.58 -11.16
CA VAL A 209 11.18 25.02 -11.34
C VAL A 209 12.47 25.24 -12.12
N GLU A 210 12.50 26.24 -13.01
CA GLU A 210 13.67 26.53 -13.83
C GLU A 210 14.91 26.83 -12.94
N GLY A 211 16.05 26.21 -13.28
CA GLY A 211 17.29 26.34 -12.52
C GLY A 211 17.34 25.55 -11.20
N LYS A 212 16.31 24.77 -10.88
CA LYS A 212 16.24 23.92 -9.67
C LYS A 212 16.27 22.44 -10.03
N ASN A 213 17.03 21.65 -9.27
CA ASN A 213 17.16 20.20 -9.46
C ASN A 213 16.31 19.37 -8.48
N GLY A 214 15.61 20.04 -7.58
CA GLY A 214 14.78 19.44 -6.55
C GLY A 214 14.25 20.51 -5.62
N GLY A 215 13.25 20.14 -4.83
CA GLY A 215 12.58 21.07 -3.94
C GLY A 215 11.45 20.41 -3.17
N MET A 216 10.60 21.25 -2.59
CA MET A 216 9.36 20.86 -1.94
C MET A 216 8.19 21.53 -2.64
N GLU A 217 7.21 20.73 -3.05
CA GLU A 217 5.91 21.23 -3.50
C GLU A 217 5.00 21.36 -2.28
N ILE A 218 4.31 22.49 -2.16
CA ILE A 218 3.22 22.71 -1.22
C ILE A 218 1.94 22.94 -2.01
N PHE A 219 1.10 21.91 -2.04
CA PHE A 219 -0.20 21.97 -2.71
C PHE A 219 -1.31 22.21 -1.68
N THR A 220 -2.11 23.24 -1.89
CA THR A 220 -3.25 23.61 -1.06
C THR A 220 -4.53 23.60 -1.86
N VAL A 221 -5.54 22.91 -1.33
CA VAL A 221 -6.91 22.92 -1.84
C VAL A 221 -7.78 23.67 -0.84
N GLN A 222 -8.35 24.80 -1.27
CA GLN A 222 -9.31 25.57 -0.49
C GLN A 222 -10.73 25.30 -0.99
N ARG A 223 -11.57 24.81 -0.09
CA ARG A 223 -12.98 24.49 -0.32
C ARG A 223 -13.86 25.72 -0.16
N SER A 224 -15.11 25.62 -0.62
CA SER A 224 -16.10 26.71 -0.52
C SER A 224 -16.49 27.06 0.93
N ASN A 225 -16.43 26.09 1.85
CA ASN A 225 -16.61 26.31 3.30
C ASN A 225 -15.41 27.03 3.97
N GLY A 226 -14.33 27.31 3.23
CA GLY A 226 -13.12 27.94 3.74
C GLY A 226 -12.07 26.97 4.29
N GLU A 227 -12.36 25.67 4.37
CA GLU A 227 -11.39 24.65 4.78
C GLU A 227 -10.21 24.62 3.80
N LYS A 228 -9.00 24.47 4.34
CA LYS A 228 -7.76 24.32 3.57
C LYS A 228 -7.12 22.96 3.85
N LEU A 229 -6.97 22.16 2.80
CA LEU A 229 -6.21 20.92 2.81
C LEU A 229 -4.86 21.19 2.17
N THR A 230 -3.82 21.26 3.00
CA THR A 230 -2.44 21.49 2.55
C THR A 230 -1.61 20.22 2.73
N ILE A 231 -0.90 19.86 1.68
CA ILE A 231 0.03 18.74 1.61
C ILE A 231 1.37 19.22 1.07
N GLY A 232 2.45 18.60 1.57
CA GLY A 232 3.79 18.86 1.10
C GLY A 232 4.45 17.56 0.62
N PHE A 233 5.16 17.62 -0.51
CA PHE A 233 5.91 16.47 -1.02
C PHE A 233 7.20 16.88 -1.74
N PRO A 234 8.28 16.08 -1.59
CA PRO A 234 9.55 16.37 -2.22
C PRO A 234 9.52 16.01 -3.71
N TRP A 235 10.38 16.64 -4.50
CA TRP A 235 10.62 16.30 -5.90
C TRP A 235 12.10 16.43 -6.29
N GLY A 236 12.48 15.86 -7.43
CA GLY A 236 13.86 15.90 -7.93
C GLY A 236 14.85 15.25 -6.97
N ILE A 237 16.02 15.86 -6.74
CA ILE A 237 17.05 15.32 -5.83
C ILE A 237 16.57 15.15 -4.38
N ASN A 238 15.53 15.89 -3.96
CA ASN A 238 14.98 15.80 -2.61
C ASN A 238 14.21 14.49 -2.36
N LEU A 239 13.97 13.68 -3.40
CA LEU A 239 13.41 12.34 -3.27
C LEU A 239 14.43 11.32 -2.76
N LEU A 240 15.71 11.51 -3.06
CA LEU A 240 16.78 10.52 -2.84
C LEU A 240 16.98 10.10 -1.38
N PRO A 241 16.88 10.99 -0.36
CA PRO A 241 17.00 10.58 1.03
C PRO A 241 16.00 9.49 1.46
N SER A 242 14.86 9.39 0.78
CA SER A 242 13.85 8.35 1.02
C SER A 242 14.34 6.95 0.60
N LEU A 243 15.30 6.87 -0.32
CA LEU A 243 15.89 5.64 -0.84
C LEU A 243 17.11 5.18 -0.04
N GLU A 244 17.88 6.09 0.56
CA GLU A 244 19.16 5.78 1.23
C GLU A 244 19.01 4.74 2.34
N TYR A 245 17.86 4.70 3.01
CA TYR A 245 17.56 3.76 4.08
C TYR A 245 17.25 2.31 3.61
N SER A 246 17.10 2.07 2.30
CA SER A 246 16.93 0.72 1.74
C SER A 246 18.23 -0.10 1.70
N SER A 247 19.39 0.59 1.76
CA SER A 247 20.71 -0.02 1.52
C SER A 247 21.34 -0.72 2.73
N ARG A 248 20.64 -0.84 3.87
CA ARG A 248 21.15 -1.58 5.04
C ARG A 248 20.07 -2.41 5.76
N PRO A 249 19.86 -3.67 5.39
CA PRO A 249 19.59 -4.71 6.36
C PRO A 249 20.95 -5.22 6.90
N LYS A 250 21.36 -4.75 8.09
CA LYS A 250 22.50 -5.34 8.82
C LYS A 250 22.13 -6.65 9.57
N ALA A 251 20.92 -7.15 9.40
CA ALA A 251 20.45 -8.37 10.05
C ALA A 251 19.61 -9.15 9.03
N TYR A 252 19.77 -10.48 9.02
CA TYR A 252 19.17 -11.48 8.11
C TYR A 252 20.12 -12.16 7.09
N SER A 253 21.45 -12.05 7.23
CA SER A 253 22.39 -12.99 6.60
C SER A 253 22.62 -14.29 7.40
N ASN A 254 21.92 -14.50 8.52
CA ASN A 254 22.23 -15.61 9.46
C ASN A 254 21.12 -16.68 9.56
N PHE A 255 20.38 -16.93 8.50
CA PHE A 255 19.46 -18.07 8.44
C PHE A 255 19.60 -18.85 7.13
N ILE A 256 20.84 -19.20 6.78
CA ILE A 256 21.16 -20.43 6.03
C ILE A 256 22.49 -20.94 6.58
N ASN A 257 22.43 -21.91 7.48
CA ASN A 257 23.44 -22.94 7.72
C ASN A 257 22.68 -24.20 8.10
#